data_AF-A0A928Z923-F1
#
_entry.id   AF-A0A928Z923-F1
#
_cell.length_a   1.000
_cell.length_b   1.000
_cell.length_c   1.000
_cell.angle_alpha   90.00
_cell.angle_beta   90.00
_cell.angle_gamma   90.00
#
_symmetry.space_group_name_H-M   'P 1'
#
loop_
_entity.id
_entity.type
_entity.pdbx_description
1 polymer ?
#
loop_
_entity_poly.entity_id
_entity_poly.type
_entity_poly.pdbx_seq_one_letter_code
_entity_poly.pdbx_strand_id
1 'polypeptide(L)'
;MTIHQIKQKANIKFKSLLNQTGIRKSKVFAIGFNKSGTSSLQALFKSFDRPSYHGIEWADCEDLKLLQKYDCFSDGIDIDGVTADIAKLDQLFPGSKFIMQVRDAESWIYSRLAHIERYKRSETYKVTPAWDTTEQAIKHWIRMRNAHHLFVLSYFSERPSDLLIVNFIQDELAATKVANFLGYKGEYQRPKRNVKPSKEIPLKHREMLERSIAELEVPEQELEFDIYCPSLESDEIHSRFPVDSSMLN
;
A
#
# COMPACT_ATOMS: atom_id res chain seq x y z
N MET A 1 21.39 15.85 -19.49
CA MET A 1 20.63 16.11 -18.26
C MET A 1 20.05 17.52 -18.36
N THR A 2 18.74 17.70 -18.26
CA THR A 2 18.08 19.00 -18.53
C THR A 2 18.20 19.95 -17.32
N ILE A 3 18.07 21.27 -17.55
CA ILE A 3 18.06 22.29 -16.46
C ILE A 3 17.01 21.96 -15.39
N HIS A 4 15.85 21.46 -15.82
CA HIS A 4 14.79 21.01 -14.93
C HIS A 4 15.24 19.85 -14.03
N GLN A 5 15.91 18.83 -14.58
CA GLN A 5 16.44 17.70 -13.81
C GLN A 5 17.52 18.12 -12.81
N ILE A 6 18.34 19.13 -13.14
CA ILE A 6 19.35 19.68 -12.23
C ILE A 6 18.69 20.38 -11.05
N LYS A 7 17.71 21.26 -11.31
CA LYS A 7 16.94 21.96 -10.26
C LYS A 7 16.22 20.98 -9.33
N GLN A 8 15.56 19.98 -9.89
CA GLN A 8 14.89 18.92 -9.13
C GLN A 8 15.87 18.17 -8.21
N LYS A 9 17.03 17.74 -8.72
CA LYS A 9 18.02 17.05 -7.89
C LYS A 9 18.59 17.94 -6.78
N ALA A 10 18.82 19.22 -7.05
CA ALA A 10 19.26 20.17 -6.03
C ALA A 10 18.20 20.35 -4.93
N ASN A 11 16.93 20.46 -5.30
CA ASN A 11 15.80 20.57 -4.37
C ASN A 11 15.70 19.33 -3.47
N ILE A 12 15.76 18.13 -4.05
CA ILE A 12 15.73 16.87 -3.30
C ILE A 12 16.91 16.78 -2.31
N LYS A 13 18.13 17.14 -2.73
CA LYS A 13 19.31 17.15 -1.84
C LYS A 13 19.15 18.13 -0.69
N PHE A 14 18.69 19.35 -0.97
CA PHE A 14 18.45 20.37 0.04
C PHE A 14 17.40 19.91 1.07
N LYS A 15 16.27 19.37 0.59
CA LYS A 15 15.23 18.78 1.45
C LYS A 15 15.76 17.65 2.32
N SER A 16 16.56 16.74 1.75
CA SER A 16 17.15 15.63 2.51
C SER A 16 18.12 16.12 3.59
N LEU A 17 18.89 17.19 3.33
CA LEU A 17 19.74 17.82 4.33
C LEU A 17 18.90 18.40 5.49
N LEU A 18 17.82 19.13 5.18
CA LEU A 18 16.90 19.66 6.20
C LEU A 18 16.21 18.58 7.02
N ASN A 19 16.00 17.39 6.45
CA ASN A 19 15.46 16.27 7.22
C ASN A 19 16.47 15.72 8.22
N GLN A 20 17.75 15.60 7.81
CA GLN A 20 18.83 15.11 8.67
C GLN A 20 19.14 16.06 9.84
N THR A 21 18.90 17.36 9.66
CA THR A 21 19.01 18.35 10.75
C THR A 21 17.78 18.34 11.68
N GLY A 22 16.74 17.56 11.38
CA GLY A 22 15.52 17.50 12.18
C GLY A 22 14.58 18.70 12.01
N ILE A 23 14.84 19.60 11.05
CA ILE A 23 13.97 20.75 10.74
C ILE A 23 12.64 20.24 10.13
N ARG A 24 12.71 19.18 9.32
CA ARG A 24 11.54 18.57 8.66
C ARG A 24 11.28 17.18 9.24
N LYS A 25 10.37 17.10 10.20
CA LYS A 25 10.06 15.85 10.94
C LYS A 25 8.87 15.07 10.40
N SER A 26 7.83 15.75 9.90
CA SER A 26 6.63 15.10 9.34
C SER A 26 7.00 14.26 8.10
N LYS A 27 6.56 13.01 8.09
CA LYS A 27 6.78 12.03 7.02
C LYS A 27 5.45 11.64 6.36
N VAL A 28 5.55 10.88 5.28
CA VAL A 28 4.42 10.25 4.60
C VAL A 28 4.70 8.76 4.47
N PHE A 29 3.84 7.93 5.06
CA PHE A 29 3.97 6.48 5.00
C PHE A 29 2.84 5.90 4.16
N ALA A 30 3.17 5.27 3.04
CA ALA A 30 2.25 4.45 2.29
C ALA A 30 2.22 3.05 2.92
N ILE A 31 1.12 2.75 3.59
CA ILE A 31 0.91 1.61 4.48
C ILE A 31 -0.11 0.61 3.94
N GLY A 32 -0.51 0.72 2.68
CA GLY A 32 -1.21 -0.37 1.98
C GLY A 32 -0.24 -1.46 1.55
N PHE A 33 -0.75 -2.68 1.34
CA PHE A 33 0.06 -3.83 0.87
C PHE A 33 0.79 -3.55 -0.43
N ASN A 34 1.84 -4.33 -0.73
CA ASN A 34 2.34 -4.43 -2.10
C ASN A 34 1.21 -4.77 -3.10
N LYS A 35 1.46 -4.55 -4.40
CA LYS A 35 0.50 -4.83 -5.49
C LYS A 35 -0.78 -3.95 -5.51
N SER A 36 -0.86 -2.92 -4.68
CA SER A 36 -1.94 -1.92 -4.60
C SER A 36 -1.59 -0.56 -5.24
N GLY A 37 -0.54 -0.51 -6.08
CA GLY A 37 -0.14 0.71 -6.78
C GLY A 37 1.05 1.46 -6.17
N THR A 38 1.82 0.82 -5.29
CA THR A 38 3.00 1.39 -4.60
C THR A 38 3.98 2.09 -5.54
N SER A 39 4.30 1.51 -6.70
CA SER A 39 5.23 2.14 -7.67
C SER A 39 4.66 3.39 -8.35
N SER A 40 3.34 3.44 -8.56
CA SER A 40 2.64 4.60 -9.12
C SER A 40 2.57 5.74 -8.10
N LEU A 41 2.28 5.39 -6.84
CA LEU A 41 2.33 6.32 -5.73
C LEU A 41 3.74 6.88 -5.50
N GLN A 42 4.78 6.04 -5.61
CA GLN A 42 6.18 6.46 -5.57
C GLN A 42 6.53 7.45 -6.69
N ALA A 43 5.99 7.24 -7.89
CA ALA A 43 6.16 8.20 -8.99
C ALA A 43 5.48 9.55 -8.70
N LEU A 44 4.32 9.53 -8.03
CA LEU A 44 3.64 10.75 -7.60
C LEU A 44 4.47 11.50 -6.54
N PHE A 45 5.02 10.82 -5.53
CA PHE A 45 5.90 11.48 -4.54
C PHE A 45 7.12 12.14 -5.17
N LYS A 46 7.73 11.48 -6.16
CA LYS A 46 8.84 12.06 -6.93
C LYS A 46 8.42 13.30 -7.71
N SER A 47 7.18 13.37 -8.20
CA SER A 47 6.66 14.56 -8.90
C SER A 47 6.55 15.80 -8.00
N PHE A 48 6.48 15.61 -6.68
CA PHE A 48 6.47 16.70 -5.69
C PHE A 48 7.87 17.11 -5.21
N ASP A 49 8.92 16.62 -5.87
CA ASP A 49 10.32 16.76 -5.44
C ASP A 49 10.55 16.33 -3.99
N ARG A 50 9.77 15.38 -3.47
CA ARG A 50 9.96 14.84 -2.12
C ARG A 50 11.00 13.71 -2.17
N PRO A 51 12.06 13.76 -1.35
CA PRO A 51 12.88 12.60 -1.05
C PRO A 51 11.98 11.40 -0.72
N SER A 52 12.02 10.36 -1.52
CA SER A 52 11.11 9.23 -1.40
C SER A 52 11.85 7.90 -1.51
N TYR A 53 11.49 6.97 -0.63
CA TYR A 53 12.04 5.63 -0.55
C TYR A 53 10.98 4.59 -0.92
N HIS A 54 11.39 3.57 -1.68
CA HIS A 54 10.53 2.50 -2.15
C HIS A 54 11.27 1.19 -1.95
N GLY A 55 10.82 0.42 -0.97
CA GLY A 55 11.50 -0.75 -0.44
C GLY A 55 10.92 -1.12 0.92
N ILE A 56 11.44 -2.19 1.50
CA ILE A 56 10.97 -2.78 2.76
C ILE A 56 11.78 -2.33 3.98
N GLU A 57 12.98 -1.79 3.75
CA GLU A 57 14.03 -1.56 4.76
C GLU A 57 13.68 -0.49 5.80
N TRP A 58 12.56 0.23 5.61
CA TRP A 58 12.06 1.21 6.58
C TRP A 58 11.01 0.63 7.54
N ALA A 59 10.49 -0.57 7.26
CA ALA A 59 9.32 -1.12 7.94
C ALA A 59 9.60 -1.50 9.41
N ASP A 60 10.77 -2.08 9.71
CA ASP A 60 11.17 -2.47 11.06
C ASP A 60 11.54 -1.29 11.98
N CYS A 61 11.67 -0.10 11.39
CA CYS A 61 12.05 1.13 12.04
C CYS A 61 13.46 1.15 12.66
N GLU A 62 14.34 0.21 12.29
CA GLU A 62 15.68 0.10 12.88
C GLU A 62 16.68 1.05 12.22
N ASP A 63 16.57 1.30 10.91
CA ASP A 63 17.40 2.28 10.21
C ASP A 63 16.85 3.71 10.35
N LEU A 64 17.10 4.32 11.51
CA LEU A 64 16.74 5.72 11.76
C LEU A 64 17.38 6.70 10.77
N LYS A 65 18.55 6.38 10.21
CA LYS A 65 19.21 7.26 9.22
C LYS A 65 18.44 7.24 7.90
N LEU A 66 17.94 6.08 7.48
CA LEU A 66 17.05 5.95 6.34
C LEU A 66 15.77 6.76 6.55
N LEU A 67 15.12 6.59 7.70
CA LEU A 67 13.87 7.30 8.04
C LEU A 67 14.04 8.82 8.14
N GLN A 68 15.19 9.27 8.65
CA GLN A 68 15.53 10.69 8.66
C GLN A 68 15.82 11.21 7.25
N LYS A 69 16.47 10.44 6.38
CA LYS A 69 16.90 10.91 5.06
C LYS A 69 15.74 11.23 4.10
N TYR A 70 14.65 10.47 4.17
CA TYR A 70 13.52 10.58 3.23
C TYR A 70 12.27 11.22 3.85
N ASP A 71 11.37 11.70 3.00
CA ASP A 71 10.07 12.28 3.39
C ASP A 71 8.93 11.26 3.21
N CYS A 72 9.00 10.44 2.16
CA CYS A 72 7.94 9.52 1.78
C CYS A 72 8.46 8.10 1.72
N PHE A 73 7.68 7.14 2.19
CA PHE A 73 8.02 5.72 2.24
C PHE A 73 6.88 4.90 1.65
N SER A 74 7.22 3.85 0.91
CA SER A 74 6.25 2.97 0.26
C SER A 74 6.83 1.57 0.10
N ASP A 75 5.94 0.59 -0.13
CA ASP A 75 6.29 -0.83 -0.34
C ASP A 75 6.79 -1.56 0.92
N GLY A 76 6.53 -1.00 2.11
CA GLY A 76 6.96 -1.57 3.40
C GLY A 76 5.93 -2.48 4.08
N ILE A 77 4.79 -2.77 3.44
CA ILE A 77 3.78 -3.71 3.95
C ILE A 77 3.65 -4.89 2.99
N ASP A 78 3.91 -6.08 3.52
CA ASP A 78 3.74 -7.37 2.87
C ASP A 78 3.21 -8.39 3.90
N ILE A 79 2.49 -9.41 3.44
CA ILE A 79 1.89 -10.42 4.32
C ILE A 79 2.94 -11.39 4.86
N ASP A 80 4.07 -11.54 4.16
CA ASP A 80 4.99 -12.67 4.39
C ASP A 80 6.26 -12.27 5.15
N GLY A 81 6.09 -11.45 6.20
CA GLY A 81 7.13 -11.18 7.21
C GLY A 81 7.71 -9.78 7.23
N VAL A 82 7.15 -8.85 6.45
CA VAL A 82 7.51 -7.42 6.52
C VAL A 82 6.23 -6.61 6.70
N THR A 83 5.97 -6.15 7.92
CA THR A 83 4.87 -5.22 8.20
C THR A 83 5.45 -4.06 8.98
N ALA A 84 5.28 -2.85 8.44
CA ALA A 84 5.74 -1.66 9.11
C ALA A 84 5.02 -1.47 10.45
N ASP A 85 5.78 -1.16 11.49
CA ASP A 85 5.23 -0.85 12.81
C ASP A 85 4.64 0.57 12.80
N ILE A 86 3.35 0.66 12.46
CA ILE A 86 2.63 1.93 12.31
C ILE A 86 2.67 2.74 13.61
N ALA A 87 2.53 2.07 14.77
CA ALA A 87 2.54 2.74 16.06
C ALA A 87 3.92 3.33 16.40
N LYS A 88 5.00 2.56 16.16
CA LYS A 88 6.37 3.04 16.34
C LYS A 88 6.70 4.18 15.37
N LEU A 89 6.28 4.10 14.10
CA LEU A 89 6.48 5.17 13.12
C LEU A 89 5.77 6.47 13.52
N ASP A 90 4.52 6.37 13.96
CA ASP A 90 3.73 7.50 14.40
C ASP A 90 4.35 8.19 15.63
N GLN A 91 4.85 7.40 16.58
CA GLN A 91 5.57 7.90 17.75
C GLN A 91 6.91 8.56 17.38
N LEU A 92 7.69 7.94 16.48
CA LEU A 92 9.00 8.45 16.04
C LEU A 92 8.88 9.74 15.22
N PHE A 93 7.81 9.90 14.45
CA PHE A 93 7.61 11.02 13.53
C PHE A 93 6.22 11.66 13.73
N PRO A 94 6.01 12.39 14.83
CA PRO A 94 4.72 13.02 15.11
C PRO A 94 4.31 14.01 14.01
N GLY A 95 3.01 14.05 13.70
CA GLY A 95 2.44 14.87 12.63
C GLY A 95 2.71 14.32 11.22
N SER A 96 3.09 13.05 11.10
CA SER A 96 3.17 12.36 9.81
C SER A 96 1.78 12.08 9.24
N LYS A 97 1.74 11.83 7.92
CA LYS A 97 0.52 11.44 7.20
C LYS A 97 0.64 10.00 6.72
N PHE A 98 -0.46 9.28 6.75
CA PHE A 98 -0.53 7.87 6.38
C PHE A 98 -1.47 7.71 5.18
N ILE A 99 -1.05 6.90 4.21
CA ILE A 99 -1.84 6.58 3.03
C ILE A 99 -2.03 5.07 2.99
N MET A 100 -3.24 4.58 3.20
CA MET A 100 -3.60 3.19 2.96
C MET A 100 -4.13 3.07 1.54
N GLN A 101 -3.23 2.81 0.60
CA GLN A 101 -3.62 2.56 -0.78
C GLN A 101 -4.17 1.13 -0.93
N VAL A 102 -5.38 1.01 -1.46
CA VAL A 102 -6.17 -0.23 -1.48
C VAL A 102 -6.39 -0.76 -2.90
N ARG A 103 -6.90 -1.99 -2.99
CA ARG A 103 -7.25 -2.68 -4.25
C ARG A 103 -8.28 -3.77 -3.96
N ASP A 104 -9.21 -3.99 -4.90
CA ASP A 104 -10.15 -5.11 -4.88
C ASP A 104 -9.42 -6.44 -4.63
N ALA A 105 -10.05 -7.30 -3.84
CA ALA A 105 -9.41 -8.50 -3.32
C ALA A 105 -9.01 -9.47 -4.45
N GLU A 106 -9.89 -9.69 -5.43
CA GLU A 106 -9.62 -10.57 -6.57
C GLU A 106 -8.36 -10.12 -7.35
N SER A 107 -8.36 -8.88 -7.84
CA SER A 107 -7.25 -8.39 -8.66
C SER A 107 -5.95 -8.32 -7.87
N TRP A 108 -6.04 -8.05 -6.55
CA TRP A 108 -4.89 -8.06 -5.67
C TRP A 108 -4.29 -9.47 -5.52
N ILE A 109 -5.13 -10.49 -5.27
CA ILE A 109 -4.72 -11.90 -5.16
C ILE A 109 -4.06 -12.39 -6.46
N TYR A 110 -4.68 -12.17 -7.62
CA TYR A 110 -4.07 -12.54 -8.90
C TYR A 110 -2.74 -11.81 -9.16
N SER A 111 -2.65 -10.55 -8.76
CA SER A 111 -1.41 -9.79 -8.87
C SER A 111 -0.29 -10.39 -8.01
N ARG A 112 -0.64 -10.90 -6.83
CA ARG A 112 0.26 -11.56 -5.89
C ARG A 112 0.69 -12.94 -6.39
N LEU A 113 -0.23 -13.80 -6.82
CA LEU A 113 0.07 -15.10 -7.44
C LEU A 113 1.06 -14.94 -8.61
N ALA A 114 0.76 -14.04 -9.55
CA ALA A 114 1.64 -13.78 -10.70
C ALA A 114 2.99 -13.14 -10.31
N HIS A 115 3.09 -12.52 -9.14
CA HIS A 115 4.35 -12.02 -8.62
C HIS A 115 5.19 -13.16 -8.04
N ILE A 116 4.61 -13.99 -7.17
CA ILE A 116 5.27 -15.14 -6.55
C ILE A 116 5.73 -16.14 -7.61
N GLU A 117 4.91 -16.48 -8.62
CA GLU A 117 5.31 -17.40 -9.69
C GLU A 117 6.54 -16.93 -10.47
N ARG A 118 6.72 -15.61 -10.64
CA ARG A 118 7.90 -15.06 -11.29
C ARG A 118 9.11 -15.13 -10.37
N TYR A 119 8.94 -14.90 -9.08
CA TYR A 119 10.02 -15.06 -8.10
C TYR A 119 10.45 -16.52 -8.01
N LYS A 120 9.52 -17.48 -8.03
CA LYS A 120 9.82 -18.92 -8.10
C LYS A 120 10.67 -19.33 -9.30
N ARG A 121 10.58 -18.59 -10.41
CA ARG A 121 11.41 -18.80 -11.62
C ARG A 121 12.79 -18.15 -11.50
N SER A 122 13.06 -17.42 -10.43
CA SER A 122 14.36 -16.79 -10.13
C SER A 122 15.07 -17.53 -9.01
N GLU A 123 16.41 -17.47 -9.00
CA GLU A 123 17.26 -18.21 -8.05
C GLU A 123 17.21 -17.66 -6.61
N THR A 124 16.48 -16.57 -6.35
CA THR A 124 16.42 -15.90 -5.05
C THR A 124 15.18 -16.26 -4.23
N TYR A 125 14.37 -17.21 -4.70
CA TYR A 125 13.12 -17.59 -4.03
C TYR A 125 13.39 -18.37 -2.74
N LYS A 126 12.95 -17.83 -1.61
CA LYS A 126 12.84 -18.55 -0.34
C LYS A 126 11.37 -18.93 -0.14
N VAL A 127 11.09 -20.22 -0.07
CA VAL A 127 9.74 -20.73 0.20
C VAL A 127 9.41 -20.45 1.66
N THR A 128 8.29 -19.76 1.92
CA THR A 128 7.61 -19.81 3.22
C THR A 128 6.17 -20.25 2.97
N PRO A 129 5.47 -20.86 3.95
CA PRO A 129 4.09 -21.28 3.78
C PRO A 129 3.13 -20.14 3.36
N ALA A 130 3.49 -18.91 3.69
CA ALA A 130 2.71 -17.71 3.38
C ALA A 130 3.10 -17.09 2.02
N TRP A 131 4.36 -17.22 1.58
CA TRP A 131 4.85 -16.75 0.28
C TRP A 131 4.82 -17.87 -0.79
N ASP A 132 3.63 -18.45 -1.02
CA ASP A 132 3.43 -19.57 -1.94
C ASP A 132 2.23 -19.35 -2.90
N THR A 133 2.04 -20.25 -3.86
CA THR A 133 0.91 -20.24 -4.81
C THR A 133 0.00 -21.43 -4.50
N THR A 134 -0.61 -21.41 -3.32
CA THR A 134 -1.51 -22.46 -2.80
C THR A 134 -2.79 -21.83 -2.26
N GLU A 135 -3.85 -22.63 -2.12
CA GLU A 135 -5.12 -22.21 -1.51
C GLU A 135 -4.92 -21.79 -0.04
N GLN A 136 -4.03 -22.47 0.69
CA GLN A 136 -3.69 -22.09 2.06
C GLN A 136 -3.07 -20.68 2.12
N ALA A 137 -2.18 -20.36 1.17
CA ALA A 137 -1.60 -19.02 1.08
C ALA A 137 -2.66 -17.97 0.74
N ILE A 138 -3.55 -18.23 -0.23
CA ILE A 138 -4.65 -17.33 -0.59
C ILE A 138 -5.55 -17.04 0.62
N LYS A 139 -5.98 -18.08 1.34
CA LYS A 139 -6.81 -17.93 2.54
C LYS A 139 -6.11 -17.14 3.63
N HIS A 140 -4.80 -17.35 3.81
CA HIS A 140 -4.00 -16.58 4.74
C HIS A 140 -3.94 -15.10 4.32
N TRP A 141 -3.73 -14.81 3.04
CA TRP A 141 -3.66 -13.45 2.52
C TRP A 141 -4.95 -12.67 2.71
N ILE A 142 -6.12 -13.29 2.47
CA ILE A 142 -7.41 -12.65 2.67
C ILE A 142 -7.58 -12.22 4.13
N ARG A 143 -7.31 -13.13 5.07
CA ARG A 143 -7.40 -12.84 6.52
C ARG A 143 -6.43 -11.76 6.97
N MET A 144 -5.17 -11.86 6.53
CA MET A 144 -4.15 -10.86 6.91
C MET A 144 -4.43 -9.49 6.28
N ARG A 145 -5.02 -9.45 5.08
CA ARG A 145 -5.47 -8.21 4.46
C ARG A 145 -6.57 -7.54 5.29
N ASN A 146 -7.63 -8.29 5.64
CA ASN A 146 -8.69 -7.80 6.51
C ASN A 146 -8.11 -7.27 7.83
N ALA A 147 -7.32 -8.10 8.53
CA ALA A 147 -6.75 -7.74 9.83
C ALA A 147 -5.93 -6.44 9.78
N HIS A 148 -5.08 -6.28 8.76
CA HIS A 148 -4.27 -5.06 8.60
C HIS A 148 -5.14 -3.83 8.29
N HIS A 149 -6.07 -3.93 7.33
CA HIS A 149 -6.89 -2.78 6.95
C HIS A 149 -7.80 -2.33 8.11
N LEU A 150 -8.39 -3.28 8.85
CA LEU A 150 -9.21 -3.00 10.02
C LEU A 150 -8.38 -2.46 11.19
N PHE A 151 -7.16 -2.94 11.38
CA PHE A 151 -6.21 -2.36 12.33
C PHE A 151 -5.94 -0.89 12.00
N VAL A 152 -5.61 -0.57 10.74
CA VAL A 152 -5.33 0.80 10.30
C VAL A 152 -6.55 1.72 10.51
N LEU A 153 -7.73 1.27 10.08
CA LEU A 153 -8.99 1.98 10.28
C LEU A 153 -9.27 2.26 11.75
N SER A 154 -9.08 1.26 12.61
CA SER A 154 -9.26 1.39 14.05
C SER A 154 -8.24 2.34 14.68
N TYR A 155 -6.96 2.21 14.30
CA TYR A 155 -5.85 2.99 14.84
C TYR A 155 -5.99 4.50 14.58
N PHE A 156 -6.50 4.88 13.39
CA PHE A 156 -6.70 6.27 13.00
C PHE A 156 -8.13 6.79 13.20
N SER A 157 -9.04 6.02 13.80
CA SER A 157 -10.46 6.39 13.94
C SER A 157 -10.70 7.74 14.64
N GLU A 158 -9.87 8.08 15.64
CA GLU A 158 -9.94 9.36 16.38
C GLU A 158 -9.14 10.50 15.73
N ARG A 159 -8.46 10.24 14.60
CA ARG A 159 -7.60 11.19 13.87
C ARG A 159 -7.71 10.99 12.36
N PRO A 160 -8.93 11.07 11.81
CA PRO A 160 -9.18 10.79 10.40
C PRO A 160 -8.41 11.71 9.45
N SER A 161 -8.01 12.90 9.89
CA SER A 161 -7.18 13.81 9.09
C SER A 161 -5.76 13.30 8.82
N ASP A 162 -5.30 12.28 9.55
CA ASP A 162 -3.94 11.73 9.42
C ASP A 162 -3.88 10.49 8.54
N LEU A 163 -5.04 9.95 8.11
CA LEU A 163 -5.14 8.80 7.22
C LEU A 163 -5.89 9.17 5.93
N LEU A 164 -5.33 8.79 4.79
CA LEU A 164 -6.03 8.74 3.51
C LEU A 164 -6.15 7.29 3.06
N ILE A 165 -7.37 6.86 2.73
CA ILE A 165 -7.62 5.58 2.08
C ILE A 165 -7.95 5.85 0.62
N VAL A 166 -7.29 5.16 -0.29
CA VAL A 166 -7.47 5.43 -1.73
C VAL A 166 -7.17 4.22 -2.59
N ASN A 167 -8.08 3.88 -3.49
CA ASN A 167 -7.79 2.90 -4.54
C ASN A 167 -6.94 3.55 -5.65
N PHE A 168 -5.63 3.53 -5.48
CA PHE A 168 -4.71 4.18 -6.42
C PHE A 168 -4.67 3.52 -7.82
N ILE A 169 -5.39 2.41 -8.02
CA ILE A 169 -5.41 1.68 -9.29
C ILE A 169 -6.68 1.97 -10.09
N GLN A 170 -7.84 2.10 -9.44
CA GLN A 170 -9.13 2.29 -10.11
C GLN A 170 -9.62 3.74 -10.04
N ASP A 171 -9.39 4.44 -8.93
CA ASP A 171 -9.85 5.82 -8.77
C ASP A 171 -9.03 6.77 -9.68
N GLU A 172 -9.73 7.44 -10.60
CA GLU A 172 -9.14 8.39 -11.54
C GLU A 172 -8.61 9.65 -10.86
N LEU A 173 -9.23 10.03 -9.74
CA LEU A 173 -8.86 11.18 -8.91
C LEU A 173 -7.86 10.82 -7.82
N ALA A 174 -7.39 9.57 -7.73
CA ALA A 174 -6.51 9.11 -6.66
C ALA A 174 -5.26 9.99 -6.48
N ALA A 175 -4.63 10.42 -7.57
CA ALA A 175 -3.45 11.28 -7.48
C ALA A 175 -3.78 12.69 -6.97
N THR A 176 -4.94 13.24 -7.34
CA THR A 176 -5.46 14.51 -6.81
C THR A 176 -5.80 14.37 -5.32
N LYS A 177 -6.46 13.29 -4.91
CA LYS A 177 -6.76 13.00 -3.50
C LYS A 177 -5.48 12.96 -2.65
N VAL A 178 -4.46 12.22 -3.11
CA VAL A 178 -3.15 12.16 -2.45
C VAL A 178 -2.48 13.54 -2.40
N ALA A 179 -2.51 14.30 -3.50
CA ALA A 179 -1.92 15.63 -3.54
C ALA A 179 -2.57 16.58 -2.52
N ASN A 180 -3.91 16.65 -2.53
CA ASN A 180 -4.70 17.48 -1.62
C ASN A 180 -4.47 17.09 -0.16
N PHE A 181 -4.45 15.79 0.14
CA PHE A 181 -4.15 15.26 1.47
C PHE A 181 -2.76 15.66 1.98
N LEU A 182 -1.79 15.79 1.07
CA LEU A 182 -0.44 16.26 1.37
C LEU A 182 -0.28 17.80 1.29
N GLY A 183 -1.37 18.54 1.10
CA GLY A 183 -1.41 20.01 1.08
C GLY A 183 -1.06 20.65 -0.26
N TYR A 184 -0.98 19.88 -1.35
CA TYR A 184 -0.78 20.41 -2.69
C TYR A 184 -2.13 20.74 -3.33
N LYS A 185 -2.23 21.90 -3.98
CA LYS A 185 -3.46 22.35 -4.66
C LYS A 185 -3.40 22.04 -6.16
N GLY A 186 -4.51 21.58 -6.71
CA GLY A 186 -4.70 21.41 -8.17
C GLY A 186 -5.04 19.98 -8.55
N GLU A 187 -5.10 19.73 -9.85
CA GLU A 187 -5.39 18.42 -10.41
C GLU A 187 -4.09 17.70 -10.80
N TYR A 188 -4.01 16.42 -10.46
CA TYR A 188 -2.83 15.62 -10.68
C TYR A 188 -3.17 14.38 -11.49
N GLN A 189 -2.49 14.20 -12.61
CA GLN A 189 -2.64 13.00 -13.41
C GLN A 189 -1.97 11.83 -12.71
N ARG A 190 -2.72 10.73 -12.60
CA ARG A 190 -2.26 9.50 -11.99
C ARG A 190 -1.13 8.86 -12.79
N PRO A 191 0.09 8.70 -12.23
CA PRO A 191 1.15 7.99 -12.91
C PRO A 191 0.75 6.52 -13.09
N LYS A 192 0.75 6.00 -14.32
CA LYS A 192 0.51 4.58 -14.61
C LYS A 192 1.85 3.85 -14.67
N ARG A 193 2.31 3.26 -13.56
CA ARG A 193 3.56 2.47 -13.47
C ARG A 193 3.27 1.02 -13.12
N ASN A 194 4.07 0.11 -13.68
CA ASN A 194 3.92 -1.34 -13.48
C ASN A 194 2.52 -1.90 -13.81
N VAL A 195 1.77 -1.18 -14.65
CA VAL A 195 0.52 -1.67 -15.23
C VAL A 195 0.89 -2.76 -16.23
N LYS A 196 0.49 -4.00 -15.96
CA LYS A 196 0.53 -5.04 -16.98
C LYS A 196 -0.72 -4.88 -17.85
N PRO A 197 -0.60 -4.96 -19.18
CA PRO A 197 -1.80 -5.15 -20.02
C PRO A 197 -2.55 -6.40 -19.55
N SER A 198 -3.86 -6.42 -19.78
CA SER A 198 -4.75 -7.56 -19.50
C SER A 198 -4.04 -8.87 -19.83
N LYS A 199 -3.56 -9.56 -18.79
CA LYS A 199 -3.05 -10.92 -18.93
C LYS A 199 -4.21 -11.84 -18.62
N GLU A 200 -4.40 -12.82 -19.47
CA GLU A 200 -5.28 -13.93 -19.19
C GLU A 200 -4.90 -14.54 -17.83
N ILE A 201 -5.84 -14.49 -16.89
CA ILE A 201 -5.67 -15.09 -15.57
C ILE A 201 -5.65 -16.60 -15.78
N PRO A 202 -4.57 -17.32 -15.42
CA PRO A 202 -4.50 -18.77 -15.59
C PRO A 202 -5.69 -19.46 -14.91
N LEU A 203 -6.31 -20.44 -15.59
CA LEU A 203 -7.47 -21.17 -15.05
C LEU A 203 -7.21 -21.71 -13.64
N LYS A 204 -6.03 -22.29 -13.41
CA LYS A 204 -5.61 -22.77 -12.09
C LYS A 204 -5.66 -21.70 -10.98
N HIS A 205 -5.44 -20.43 -11.29
CA HIS A 205 -5.49 -19.34 -10.30
C HIS A 205 -6.94 -19.02 -9.94
N ARG A 206 -7.85 -19.07 -10.92
CA ARG A 206 -9.30 -18.90 -10.69
C ARG A 206 -9.83 -20.03 -9.82
N GLU A 207 -9.58 -21.28 -10.20
CA GLU A 207 -10.00 -22.46 -9.43
C GLU A 207 -9.48 -22.45 -7.99
N MET A 208 -8.22 -22.03 -7.77
CA MET A 208 -7.68 -21.90 -6.42
C MET A 208 -8.37 -20.79 -5.63
N LEU A 209 -8.67 -19.64 -6.26
CA LEU A 209 -9.40 -18.56 -5.58
C LEU A 209 -10.82 -19.01 -5.22
N GLU A 210 -11.55 -19.61 -6.17
CA GLU A 210 -12.90 -20.15 -5.99
C GLU A 210 -12.97 -21.16 -4.83
N ARG A 211 -12.05 -22.13 -4.80
CA ARG A 211 -11.97 -23.10 -3.68
C ARG A 211 -11.62 -22.41 -2.37
N SER A 212 -10.72 -21.43 -2.39
CA SER A 212 -10.30 -20.69 -1.20
C SER A 212 -11.46 -19.89 -0.58
N ILE A 213 -12.24 -19.16 -1.38
CA ILE A 213 -13.37 -18.38 -0.88
C ILE A 213 -14.53 -19.28 -0.42
N ALA A 214 -14.76 -20.40 -1.11
CA ALA A 214 -15.77 -21.37 -0.71
C ALA A 214 -15.46 -21.97 0.67
N GLU A 215 -14.21 -22.35 0.93
CA GLU A 215 -13.78 -22.83 2.25
C GLU A 215 -13.75 -21.75 3.34
N LEU A 216 -13.63 -20.48 2.96
CA LEU A 216 -13.71 -19.34 3.87
C LEU A 216 -15.15 -18.86 4.10
N GLU A 217 -16.12 -19.39 3.37
CA GLU A 217 -17.50 -18.87 3.35
C GLU A 217 -17.56 -17.39 2.98
N VAL A 218 -16.68 -16.96 2.05
CA VAL A 218 -16.67 -15.60 1.49
C VAL A 218 -17.49 -15.58 0.19
N PRO A 219 -18.59 -14.81 0.14
CA PRO A 219 -19.33 -14.60 -1.11
C PRO A 219 -18.45 -13.99 -2.20
N GLU A 220 -18.63 -14.41 -3.44
CA GLU A 220 -17.82 -13.94 -4.58
C GLU A 220 -17.90 -12.42 -4.76
N GLN A 221 -19.06 -11.81 -4.46
CA GLN A 221 -19.26 -10.37 -4.57
C GLN A 221 -18.34 -9.57 -3.62
N GLU A 222 -17.94 -10.15 -2.48
CA GLU A 222 -17.03 -9.48 -1.56
C GLU A 222 -15.60 -9.36 -2.11
N LEU A 223 -15.27 -10.09 -3.17
CA LEU A 223 -13.98 -9.97 -3.81
C LEU A 223 -13.81 -8.66 -4.61
N GLU A 224 -14.92 -7.99 -4.93
CA GLU A 224 -14.91 -6.67 -5.58
C GLU A 224 -14.55 -5.55 -4.59
N PHE A 225 -14.73 -5.78 -3.29
CA PHE A 225 -14.44 -4.79 -2.26
C PHE A 225 -12.94 -4.56 -2.06
N ASP A 226 -12.56 -3.28 -2.00
CA ASP A 226 -11.15 -2.91 -1.90
C ASP A 226 -10.61 -2.72 -0.47
N ILE A 227 -11.47 -2.68 0.57
CA ILE A 227 -11.02 -2.59 1.96
C ILE A 227 -11.01 -3.98 2.62
N TYR A 228 -12.13 -4.66 2.81
CA TYR A 228 -12.15 -5.96 3.48
C TYR A 228 -13.34 -6.83 3.05
N CYS A 229 -13.22 -8.15 3.25
CA CYS A 229 -14.32 -9.10 3.06
C CYS A 229 -15.17 -9.15 4.35
N PRO A 230 -16.38 -8.57 4.38
CA PRO A 230 -17.18 -8.49 5.60
C PRO A 230 -17.65 -9.83 6.17
N SER A 231 -17.81 -10.91 5.38
CA SER A 231 -18.27 -12.19 5.93
C SER A 231 -17.30 -12.84 6.92
N LEU A 232 -16.05 -12.39 6.94
CA LEU A 232 -15.01 -12.87 7.85
C LEU A 232 -14.98 -12.12 9.18
N GLU A 233 -15.79 -11.07 9.33
CA GLU A 233 -15.73 -10.14 10.45
C GLU A 233 -17.07 -10.08 11.19
N SER A 234 -17.07 -9.51 12.40
CA SER A 234 -18.31 -9.34 13.16
C SER A 234 -19.19 -8.24 12.60
N ASP A 235 -20.51 -8.33 12.88
CA ASP A 235 -21.47 -7.27 12.55
C ASP A 235 -21.08 -5.90 13.13
N GLU A 236 -20.39 -5.88 14.28
CA GLU A 236 -19.86 -4.66 14.89
C GLU A 236 -18.85 -3.98 13.97
N ILE A 237 -17.90 -4.73 13.41
CA ILE A 237 -16.92 -4.21 12.45
C ILE A 237 -17.62 -3.70 11.19
N HIS A 238 -18.58 -4.46 10.67
CA HIS A 238 -19.33 -4.08 9.48
C HIS A 238 -20.08 -2.76 9.65
N SER A 239 -20.69 -2.56 10.81
CA SER A 239 -21.40 -1.32 11.13
C SER A 239 -20.48 -0.11 11.31
N ARG A 240 -19.20 -0.34 11.62
CA ARG A 240 -18.24 0.71 11.99
C ARG A 240 -17.39 1.18 10.81
N PHE A 241 -16.99 0.27 9.92
CA PHE A 241 -16.03 0.58 8.86
C PHE A 241 -16.54 0.23 7.46
N PRO A 242 -16.30 1.09 6.46
CA PRO A 242 -16.72 0.81 5.09
C PRO A 242 -15.93 -0.34 4.49
N VAL A 243 -16.61 -1.18 3.71
CA VAL A 243 -16.00 -2.32 3.01
C VAL A 243 -15.27 -1.90 1.74
N ASP A 244 -15.61 -0.73 1.19
CA ASP A 244 -15.07 -0.23 -0.07
C ASP A 244 -14.72 1.26 0.00
N SER A 245 -13.62 1.64 -0.64
CA SER A 245 -13.13 3.02 -0.64
C SER A 245 -14.01 3.99 -1.41
N SER A 246 -14.90 3.51 -2.29
CA SER A 246 -15.95 4.33 -2.91
C SER A 246 -16.99 4.84 -1.91
N MET A 247 -17.10 4.20 -0.74
CA MET A 247 -17.99 4.64 0.34
C MET A 247 -17.36 5.75 1.19
N LEU A 248 -16.10 6.11 0.93
CA LEU A 248 -15.40 7.20 1.59
C LEU A 248 -15.57 8.49 0.78
N ASN A 249 -16.14 9.52 1.42
CA ASN A 249 -16.36 10.85 0.83
C ASN A 249 -15.04 11.55 0.45
#